data_AF-A0AAN7ZY20-F1
#
_entry.id   AF-A0AAN7ZY20-F1
#
_cell.length_a   1.000
_cell.length_b   1.000
_cell.length_c   1.000
_cell.angle_alpha   90.00
_cell.angle_beta   90.00
_cell.angle_gamma   90.00
#
_symmetry.space_group_name_H-M   'P 1'
#
loop_
_entity.id
_entity.type
_entity.pdbx_description
1 polymer ?
#
loop_
_entity_poly.entity_id
_entity_poly.type
_entity_poly.pdbx_seq_one_letter_code
_entity_poly.pdbx_strand_id
1 'polypeptide(L)'
;MPTGVHSFLTRRTWHQLHQLHGNTACAGKHLQRYPRPRHFATKPNDPLPSPKAPETASPADITPLPRAIAASSPYFSQALAPFRAYGRVQRRRPWLTQLFTTATIFFLGDLSAQAVASQRFKSKEYEPLRGLRALAIGAGLAIPGYTWFMFLGRNFNYSTWIRTMGTKILIQQCVFIPMVNVYFFSMQILLAGGTLEEAKRRVIDTVPISWSNSWKVWPAVMAFTFTYVPMHYRSIFNGFVGVCWQTYLSWINQKAEAAEQKKGAVQDVEVLGTSMVPQKA
;
A
#
# COMPACT_ATOMS: atom_id res chain seq x y z
N MET A 1 -6.65 -8.08 -47.27
CA MET A 1 -5.21 -8.48 -47.26
C MET A 1 -4.37 -7.23 -47.10
N PRO A 2 -3.17 -7.25 -46.47
CA PRO A 2 -2.50 -8.27 -45.61
C PRO A 2 -2.31 -7.72 -44.15
N THR A 3 -2.34 -8.46 -43.03
CA THR A 3 -1.46 -9.51 -42.40
C THR A 3 -0.13 -9.03 -41.78
N GLY A 4 0.13 -9.45 -40.52
CA GLY A 4 1.48 -9.64 -39.91
C GLY A 4 1.74 -8.75 -38.66
N VAL A 5 1.57 -9.16 -37.39
CA VAL A 5 2.07 -10.30 -36.59
C VAL A 5 3.51 -10.09 -36.03
N HIS A 6 3.55 -9.84 -34.71
CA HIS A 6 4.50 -10.30 -33.68
C HIS A 6 6.03 -10.09 -33.80
N SER A 7 6.61 -9.95 -32.60
CA SER A 7 7.96 -10.38 -32.18
C SER A 7 9.10 -9.36 -32.32
N PHE A 8 9.16 -8.41 -31.38
CA PHE A 8 10.43 -7.79 -31.01
C PHE A 8 10.53 -7.72 -29.49
N LEU A 9 11.71 -8.09 -28.97
CA LEU A 9 12.16 -8.05 -27.57
C LEU A 9 12.09 -9.36 -26.76
N THR A 10 12.52 -10.49 -27.33
CA THR A 10 12.84 -11.70 -26.53
C THR A 10 14.06 -12.49 -27.02
N ARG A 11 15.13 -11.84 -27.50
CA ARG A 11 16.36 -12.54 -27.97
C ARG A 11 17.70 -11.82 -27.71
N ARG A 12 17.84 -11.01 -26.65
CA ARG A 12 19.12 -10.30 -26.39
C ARG A 12 19.82 -10.48 -25.06
N THR A 13 19.39 -11.41 -24.20
CA THR A 13 20.07 -11.65 -22.91
C THR A 13 20.30 -13.12 -22.55
N TRP A 14 20.25 -14.03 -23.52
CA TRP A 14 20.47 -15.47 -23.30
C TRP A 14 21.66 -16.08 -24.06
N HIS A 15 22.51 -15.24 -24.69
CA HIS A 15 23.73 -15.69 -25.38
C HIS A 15 25.04 -15.34 -24.64
N GLN A 16 24.96 -14.90 -23.38
CA GLN A 16 26.12 -14.40 -22.61
C GLN A 16 26.51 -15.30 -21.42
N LEU A 17 26.14 -16.58 -21.44
CA LEU A 17 26.40 -17.54 -20.35
C LEU A 17 26.91 -18.92 -20.81
N HIS A 18 27.53 -19.00 -22.00
CA HIS A 18 28.17 -20.24 -22.49
C HIS A 18 29.47 -19.97 -23.27
N GLN A 19 30.46 -19.37 -22.61
CA GLN A 19 31.84 -19.27 -23.10
C GLN A 19 32.85 -19.48 -21.95
N LEU A 20 32.65 -20.55 -21.17
CA LEU A 20 33.73 -21.17 -20.43
C LEU A 20 34.18 -22.39 -21.23
N HIS A 21 35.43 -22.36 -21.70
CA HIS A 21 36.34 -23.45 -22.10
C HIS A 21 37.17 -23.02 -23.32
N GLY A 22 38.48 -22.80 -23.13
CA GLY A 22 39.42 -22.71 -24.27
C GLY A 22 40.65 -21.80 -24.09
N ASN A 23 41.62 -22.27 -23.32
CA ASN A 23 43.07 -22.27 -23.59
C ASN A 23 43.91 -20.97 -23.81
N THR A 24 44.88 -20.84 -22.89
CA THR A 24 46.32 -20.54 -23.06
C THR A 24 46.80 -19.23 -23.72
N ALA A 25 47.52 -18.41 -22.95
CA ALA A 25 48.93 -18.08 -23.21
C ALA A 25 49.63 -17.35 -22.04
N CYS A 26 50.79 -17.91 -21.67
CA CYS A 26 52.04 -17.31 -21.16
C CYS A 26 52.04 -15.99 -20.36
N ALA A 27 52.50 -16.08 -19.11
CA ALA A 27 53.43 -15.10 -18.54
C ALA A 27 54.24 -15.77 -17.41
N GLY A 28 55.53 -16.00 -17.65
CA GLY A 28 56.45 -16.50 -16.64
C GLY A 28 56.83 -15.42 -15.62
N LYS A 29 57.15 -15.85 -14.39
CA LYS A 29 58.23 -15.29 -13.55
C LYS A 29 58.36 -16.09 -12.24
N HIS A 30 59.63 -16.36 -11.91
CA HIS A 30 60.19 -16.66 -10.60
C HIS A 30 59.90 -18.02 -9.93
N LEU A 31 60.79 -18.98 -10.20
CA LEU A 31 61.10 -20.12 -9.35
C LEU A 31 61.81 -19.63 -8.07
N GLN A 32 61.17 -19.76 -6.91
CA GLN A 32 61.83 -19.68 -5.62
C GLN A 32 61.97 -21.11 -5.07
N ARG A 33 63.22 -21.61 -5.06
CA ARG A 33 63.58 -22.95 -4.59
C ARG A 33 63.34 -23.06 -3.09
N TYR A 34 62.45 -23.97 -2.68
CA TYR A 34 62.37 -24.46 -1.30
C TYR A 34 63.41 -25.58 -1.07
N PRO A 35 64.20 -25.55 0.02
CA PRO A 35 65.04 -26.68 0.41
C PRO A 35 64.20 -27.88 0.90
N ARG A 36 64.66 -29.09 0.54
CA ARG A 36 64.09 -30.39 0.95
C ARG A 36 64.19 -30.65 2.47
N PRO A 37 63.39 -31.57 3.03
CA PRO A 37 63.29 -31.82 4.47
C PRO A 37 64.49 -32.62 4.98
N ARG A 38 65.02 -32.25 6.16
CA ARG A 38 65.91 -33.13 6.94
C ARG A 38 65.08 -34.01 7.86
N HIS A 39 65.14 -35.32 7.63
CA HIS A 39 64.77 -36.33 8.61
C HIS A 39 65.74 -36.25 9.79
N PHE A 40 65.22 -36.07 11.00
CA PHE A 40 65.91 -36.45 12.22
C PHE A 40 65.01 -37.37 13.04
N ALA A 41 65.61 -38.49 13.42
CA ALA A 41 65.00 -39.62 14.10
C ALA A 41 64.49 -39.24 15.49
N THR A 42 63.38 -39.89 15.86
CA THR A 42 62.73 -39.85 17.16
C THR A 42 63.60 -40.50 18.26
N LYS A 43 63.47 -39.98 19.49
CA LYS A 43 63.52 -40.80 20.71
C LYS A 43 62.25 -40.59 21.54
N PRO A 44 61.76 -41.63 22.24
CA PRO A 44 60.45 -41.67 22.87
C PRO A 44 60.50 -41.27 24.35
N ASN A 45 59.38 -40.78 24.86
CA ASN A 45 59.05 -40.44 26.25
C ASN A 45 59.51 -39.06 26.74
N ASP A 46 58.60 -38.07 26.69
CA ASP A 46 58.00 -37.42 27.87
C ASP A 46 56.98 -36.34 27.43
N PRO A 47 55.73 -36.31 27.93
CA PRO A 47 54.77 -35.26 27.60
C PRO A 47 54.81 -34.09 28.61
N LEU A 48 55.05 -32.86 28.12
CA LEU A 48 54.73 -31.64 28.86
C LEU A 48 53.38 -31.05 28.36
N PRO A 49 52.48 -30.62 29.26
CA PRO A 49 51.18 -30.08 28.87
C PRO A 49 51.29 -28.62 28.44
N SER A 50 50.71 -28.26 27.30
CA SER A 50 50.58 -26.86 26.84
C SER A 50 49.13 -26.35 27.04
N PRO A 51 48.91 -25.09 27.47
CA PRO A 51 47.60 -24.59 27.88
C PRO A 51 46.66 -24.42 26.68
N LYS A 52 45.37 -24.80 26.85
CA LYS A 52 44.31 -24.50 25.88
C LYS A 52 44.13 -22.98 25.74
N ALA A 53 44.22 -22.47 24.52
CA ALA A 53 43.81 -21.12 24.19
C ALA A 53 42.28 -20.98 24.35
N PRO A 54 41.75 -19.85 24.85
CA PRO A 54 40.32 -19.63 24.95
C PRO A 54 39.70 -19.50 23.56
N GLU A 55 38.63 -20.24 23.35
CA GLU A 55 37.80 -20.28 22.14
C GLU A 55 37.13 -18.91 21.94
N THR A 56 37.64 -18.11 21.00
CA THR A 56 37.05 -16.83 20.63
C THR A 56 35.76 -17.08 19.85
N ALA A 57 34.60 -16.90 20.50
CA ALA A 57 33.30 -16.95 19.85
C ALA A 57 33.21 -15.92 18.71
N SER A 58 32.75 -16.37 17.55
CA SER A 58 32.53 -15.56 16.34
C SER A 58 31.42 -14.52 16.54
N PRO A 59 31.53 -13.28 16.01
CA PRO A 59 30.56 -12.19 16.26
C PRO A 59 29.19 -12.33 15.55
N ALA A 60 28.83 -13.52 15.06
CA ALA A 60 27.68 -13.71 14.19
C ALA A 60 26.34 -13.93 14.91
N ASP A 61 26.32 -14.11 16.24
CA ASP A 61 25.13 -14.59 16.96
C ASP A 61 24.44 -13.55 17.87
N ILE A 62 24.50 -12.27 17.54
CA ILE A 62 23.65 -11.27 18.20
C ILE A 62 22.39 -11.06 17.35
N THR A 63 21.49 -12.04 17.39
CA THR A 63 20.10 -11.79 16.99
C THR A 63 19.47 -10.90 18.07
N PRO A 64 18.90 -9.72 17.75
CA PRO A 64 18.34 -8.85 18.78
C PRO A 64 17.22 -9.58 19.53
N LEU A 65 17.37 -9.66 20.86
CA LEU A 65 16.50 -10.36 21.83
C LEU A 65 14.97 -10.24 21.54
N PRO A 66 14.44 -9.08 21.09
CA PRO A 66 13.00 -8.96 20.79
C PRO A 66 12.52 -9.83 19.63
N ARG A 67 13.38 -10.13 18.64
CA ARG A 67 13.03 -10.99 17.50
C ARG A 67 12.96 -12.47 17.88
N ALA A 68 13.81 -12.91 18.80
CA ALA A 68 13.84 -14.28 19.27
C ALA A 68 12.59 -14.62 20.12
N ILE A 69 12.17 -13.69 20.98
CA ILE A 69 10.98 -13.85 21.84
C ILE A 69 9.67 -13.78 21.02
N ALA A 70 9.60 -12.90 20.02
CA ALA A 70 8.45 -12.86 19.11
C ALA A 70 8.35 -14.12 18.23
N ALA A 71 9.48 -14.75 17.88
CA ALA A 71 9.49 -15.95 17.05
C ALA A 71 9.15 -17.25 17.80
N SER A 72 9.29 -17.27 19.13
CA SER A 72 9.11 -18.48 19.94
C SER A 72 7.71 -18.67 20.53
N SER A 73 6.84 -17.65 20.48
CA SER A 73 5.46 -17.78 20.96
C SER A 73 4.56 -18.43 19.90
N PRO A 74 4.03 -19.65 20.15
CA PRO A 74 3.14 -20.32 19.20
C PRO A 74 1.89 -19.48 18.90
N TYR A 75 1.37 -18.76 19.89
CA TYR A 75 0.24 -17.83 19.73
C TYR A 75 0.55 -16.68 18.77
N PHE A 76 1.75 -16.08 18.87
CA PHE A 76 2.15 -15.01 17.96
C PHE A 76 2.34 -15.53 16.52
N SER A 77 2.87 -16.73 16.37
CA SER A 77 3.04 -17.38 15.06
C SER A 77 1.69 -17.69 14.38
N GLN A 78 0.69 -18.10 15.17
CA GLN A 78 -0.66 -18.40 14.71
C GLN A 78 -1.44 -17.13 14.36
N ALA A 79 -1.30 -16.06 15.16
CA ALA A 79 -1.89 -14.76 14.86
C ALA A 79 -1.40 -14.17 13.53
N LEU A 80 -0.14 -14.42 13.16
CA LEU A 80 0.43 -13.98 11.89
C LEU A 80 0.17 -14.93 10.70
N ALA A 81 -0.38 -16.13 10.95
CA ALA A 81 -0.67 -17.12 9.90
C ALA A 81 -1.56 -16.58 8.76
N PRO A 82 -2.68 -15.88 9.02
CA PRO A 82 -3.50 -15.31 7.94
C PRO A 82 -2.77 -14.23 7.14
N PHE A 83 -1.98 -13.37 7.79
CA PHE A 83 -1.16 -12.36 7.11
C PHE A 83 -0.11 -13.03 6.21
N ARG A 84 0.60 -14.05 6.72
CA ARG A 84 1.56 -14.83 5.93
C ARG A 84 0.88 -15.54 4.75
N ALA A 85 -0.31 -16.08 4.95
CA ALA A 85 -1.10 -16.70 3.89
C ALA A 85 -1.48 -15.68 2.81
N TYR A 86 -2.00 -14.51 3.20
CA TYR A 86 -2.27 -13.42 2.27
C TYR A 86 -1.04 -13.02 1.47
N GLY A 87 0.11 -12.83 2.13
CA GLY A 87 1.37 -12.50 1.47
C GLY A 87 1.84 -13.58 0.48
N ARG A 88 1.56 -14.86 0.72
CA ARG A 88 1.82 -15.94 -0.25
C ARG A 88 0.88 -15.86 -1.46
N VAL A 89 -0.41 -15.68 -1.25
CA VAL A 89 -1.41 -15.61 -2.33
C VAL A 89 -1.20 -14.34 -3.17
N GLN A 90 -0.96 -13.19 -2.54
CA GLN A 90 -0.66 -11.92 -3.20
C GLN A 90 0.57 -12.00 -4.11
N ARG A 91 1.59 -12.80 -3.74
CA ARG A 91 2.77 -13.03 -4.59
C ARG A 91 2.47 -13.98 -5.75
N ARG A 92 1.67 -15.02 -5.52
CA ARG A 92 1.35 -16.04 -6.55
C ARG A 92 0.32 -15.54 -7.57
N ARG A 93 -0.69 -14.79 -7.12
CA ARG A 93 -1.83 -14.33 -7.93
C ARG A 93 -2.17 -12.87 -7.57
N PRO A 94 -1.30 -11.91 -7.92
CA PRO A 94 -1.45 -10.52 -7.49
C PRO A 94 -2.75 -9.88 -7.97
N TRP A 95 -3.14 -10.11 -9.23
CA TRP A 95 -4.34 -9.49 -9.81
C TRP A 95 -5.64 -9.95 -9.14
N LEU A 96 -5.81 -11.27 -8.95
CA LEU A 96 -6.98 -11.82 -8.27
C LEU A 96 -7.03 -11.41 -6.81
N THR A 97 -5.89 -11.46 -6.12
CA THR A 97 -5.83 -11.05 -4.72
C THR A 97 -6.21 -9.58 -4.59
N GLN A 98 -5.73 -8.72 -5.48
CA GLN A 98 -6.09 -7.30 -5.46
C GLN A 98 -7.55 -7.05 -5.79
N LEU A 99 -8.13 -7.79 -6.73
CA LEU A 99 -9.55 -7.73 -7.06
C LEU A 99 -10.40 -7.95 -5.81
N PHE A 100 -10.21 -9.09 -5.14
CA PHE A 100 -10.98 -9.42 -3.94
C PHE A 100 -10.65 -8.50 -2.77
N THR A 101 -9.39 -8.14 -2.55
CA THR A 101 -8.99 -7.26 -1.45
C THR A 101 -9.63 -5.88 -1.61
N THR A 102 -9.51 -5.28 -2.80
CA THR A 102 -10.03 -3.93 -3.05
C THR A 102 -11.55 -3.90 -3.01
N ALA A 103 -12.22 -4.89 -3.61
CA ALA A 103 -13.67 -5.01 -3.52
C ALA A 103 -14.15 -5.11 -2.07
N THR A 104 -13.45 -5.91 -1.24
CA THR A 104 -13.75 -6.05 0.19
C THR A 104 -13.52 -4.75 0.95
N ILE A 105 -12.41 -4.06 0.70
CA ILE A 105 -12.09 -2.76 1.33
C ILE A 105 -13.20 -1.74 1.03
N PHE A 106 -13.64 -1.64 -0.21
CA PHE A 106 -14.69 -0.71 -0.61
C PHE A 106 -16.03 -1.06 0.03
N PHE A 107 -16.39 -2.34 0.06
CA PHE A 107 -17.58 -2.82 0.75
C PHE A 107 -17.55 -2.47 2.25
N LEU A 108 -16.44 -2.75 2.93
CA LEU A 108 -16.27 -2.43 4.35
C LEU A 108 -16.28 -0.92 4.62
N GLY A 109 -15.67 -0.12 3.73
CA GLY A 109 -15.67 1.34 3.84
C GLY A 109 -17.05 1.96 3.66
N ASP A 110 -17.86 1.40 2.78
CA ASP A 110 -19.26 1.83 2.63
C ASP A 110 -20.11 1.34 3.81
N LEU A 111 -19.94 0.09 4.25
CA LEU A 111 -20.61 -0.45 5.44
C LEU A 111 -20.33 0.41 6.68
N SER A 112 -19.08 0.81 6.91
CA SER A 112 -18.72 1.65 8.05
C SER A 112 -19.29 3.06 7.95
N ALA A 113 -19.29 3.65 6.74
CA ALA A 113 -19.93 4.95 6.49
C ALA A 113 -21.45 4.89 6.75
N GLN A 114 -22.11 3.84 6.25
CA GLN A 114 -23.54 3.61 6.47
C GLN A 114 -23.86 3.36 7.95
N ALA A 115 -23.03 2.60 8.67
CA ALA A 115 -23.21 2.36 10.10
C ALA A 115 -23.14 3.66 10.92
N VAL A 116 -22.20 4.55 10.61
CA VAL A 116 -22.14 5.87 11.26
C VAL A 116 -23.36 6.72 10.93
N ALA A 117 -23.80 6.73 9.66
CA ALA A 117 -24.99 7.47 9.25
C ALA A 117 -26.25 7.00 9.99
N SER A 118 -26.48 5.69 10.06
CA SER A 118 -27.69 5.11 10.66
C SER A 118 -27.66 5.16 12.18
N GLN A 119 -26.58 4.72 12.82
CA GLN A 119 -26.53 4.62 14.28
C GLN A 119 -26.36 5.98 14.96
N ARG A 120 -25.53 6.88 14.39
CA ARG A 120 -25.13 8.11 15.08
C ARG A 120 -25.99 9.31 14.73
N PHE A 121 -26.40 9.42 13.47
CA PHE A 121 -27.17 10.56 12.97
C PHE A 121 -28.64 10.22 12.72
N LYS A 122 -29.01 8.92 12.72
CA LYS A 122 -30.35 8.43 12.32
C LYS A 122 -30.82 9.05 11.01
N SER A 123 -29.86 9.41 10.14
CA SER A 123 -30.12 10.25 8.97
C SER A 123 -30.74 9.42 7.84
N LYS A 124 -30.33 8.15 7.72
CA LYS A 124 -30.74 7.22 6.66
C LYS A 124 -30.70 5.78 7.18
N GLU A 125 -31.62 4.96 6.68
CA GLU A 125 -31.63 3.51 6.90
C GLU A 125 -30.48 2.83 6.14
N TYR A 126 -30.15 1.61 6.55
CA TYR A 126 -29.11 0.80 5.89
C TYR A 126 -29.59 0.36 4.50
N GLU A 127 -28.79 0.66 3.47
CA GLU A 127 -29.08 0.32 2.07
C GLU A 127 -28.08 -0.74 1.58
N PRO A 128 -28.47 -2.03 1.52
CA PRO A 128 -27.56 -3.11 1.12
C PRO A 128 -27.10 -2.99 -0.35
N LEU A 129 -27.97 -2.47 -1.22
CA LEU A 129 -27.65 -2.27 -2.63
C LEU A 129 -26.49 -1.28 -2.83
N ARG A 130 -26.39 -0.26 -1.96
CA ARG A 130 -25.26 0.67 -1.96
C ARG A 130 -23.94 -0.03 -1.64
N GLY A 131 -23.94 -1.00 -0.72
CA GLY A 131 -22.78 -1.83 -0.44
C GLY A 131 -22.35 -2.67 -1.66
N LEU A 132 -23.31 -3.24 -2.39
CA LEU A 132 -23.03 -4.00 -3.62
C LEU A 132 -22.44 -3.10 -4.72
N ARG A 133 -22.95 -1.88 -4.88
CA ARG A 133 -22.36 -0.87 -5.79
C ARG A 133 -20.94 -0.53 -5.38
N ALA A 134 -20.68 -0.30 -4.09
CA ALA A 134 -19.33 -0.04 -3.58
C ALA A 134 -18.37 -1.20 -3.88
N LEU A 135 -18.83 -2.45 -3.74
CA LEU A 135 -18.07 -3.63 -4.10
C LEU A 135 -17.71 -3.62 -5.60
N ALA A 136 -18.67 -3.33 -6.48
CA ALA A 136 -18.44 -3.23 -7.92
C ALA A 136 -17.44 -2.11 -8.29
N ILE A 137 -17.55 -0.94 -7.65
CA ILE A 137 -16.61 0.18 -7.82
C ILE A 137 -15.20 -0.23 -7.38
N GLY A 138 -15.08 -0.89 -6.23
CA GLY A 138 -13.79 -1.38 -5.73
C GLY A 138 -13.17 -2.44 -6.65
N ALA A 139 -13.99 -3.32 -7.22
CA ALA A 139 -13.53 -4.32 -8.18
C ALA A 139 -12.98 -3.67 -9.46
N GLY A 140 -13.66 -2.65 -10.00
CA GLY A 140 -13.20 -1.91 -11.18
C GLY A 140 -11.90 -1.14 -10.95
N LEU A 141 -11.69 -0.60 -9.73
CA LEU A 141 -10.48 0.13 -9.38
C LEU A 141 -9.30 -0.78 -9.01
N ALA A 142 -9.54 -2.05 -8.66
CA ALA A 142 -8.52 -2.95 -8.13
C ALA A 142 -7.28 -3.08 -9.03
N ILE A 143 -7.51 -3.30 -10.33
CA ILE A 143 -6.44 -3.50 -11.29
C ILE A 143 -5.70 -2.19 -11.58
N PRO A 144 -6.37 -1.09 -12.00
CA PRO A 144 -5.72 0.20 -12.19
C PRO A 144 -4.96 0.70 -10.96
N GLY A 145 -5.54 0.53 -9.77
CA GLY A 145 -4.90 0.93 -8.52
C GLY A 145 -3.62 0.14 -8.23
N TYR A 146 -3.66 -1.18 -8.44
CA TYR A 146 -2.48 -2.01 -8.26
C TYR A 146 -1.37 -1.69 -9.27
N THR A 147 -1.71 -1.56 -10.56
CA THR A 147 -0.74 -1.24 -11.60
C THR A 147 -0.13 0.14 -11.39
N TRP A 148 -0.94 1.12 -11.00
CA TRP A 148 -0.47 2.46 -10.65
C TRP A 148 0.52 2.45 -9.48
N PHE A 149 0.20 1.70 -8.43
CA PHE A 149 1.08 1.59 -7.28
C PHE A 149 2.43 0.94 -7.65
N MET A 150 2.42 -0.04 -8.55
CA MET A 150 3.64 -0.64 -9.11
C MET A 150 4.42 0.33 -9.98
N PHE A 151 3.72 1.11 -10.80
CA PHE A 151 4.31 2.17 -11.61
C PHE A 151 5.04 3.20 -10.74
N LEU A 152 4.39 3.74 -9.71
CA LEU A 152 5.02 4.68 -8.77
C LEU A 152 6.23 4.07 -8.07
N GLY A 153 6.10 2.81 -7.64
CA GLY A 153 7.17 2.10 -6.93
C GLY A 153 8.41 1.86 -7.77
N ARG A 154 8.28 1.66 -9.09
CA ARG A 154 9.39 1.29 -9.99
C ARG A 154 10.06 2.51 -10.64
N ASN A 155 9.29 3.53 -11.02
CA ASN A 155 9.79 4.58 -11.91
C ASN A 155 10.41 5.79 -11.20
N PHE A 156 10.03 6.06 -9.95
CA PHE A 156 10.48 7.28 -9.24
C PHE A 156 11.38 6.92 -8.07
N ASN A 157 12.60 6.45 -8.33
CA ASN A 157 13.57 6.15 -7.29
C ASN A 157 14.85 6.97 -7.51
N TYR A 158 15.14 7.85 -6.57
CA TYR A 158 16.23 8.82 -6.65
C TYR A 158 17.24 8.62 -5.52
N SER A 159 18.41 9.25 -5.64
CA SER A 159 19.49 9.18 -4.64
C SER A 159 19.04 9.58 -3.23
N THR A 160 18.21 10.62 -3.09
CA THR A 160 17.68 11.03 -1.78
C THR A 160 16.27 10.49 -1.53
N TRP A 161 16.02 10.06 -0.29
CA TRP A 161 14.69 9.59 0.13
C TRP A 161 13.64 10.69 0.00
N ILE A 162 13.96 11.93 0.37
CA ILE A 162 13.04 13.08 0.29
C ILE A 162 12.59 13.32 -1.15
N ARG A 163 13.51 13.28 -2.13
CA ARG A 163 13.16 13.46 -3.55
C ARG A 163 12.32 12.29 -4.05
N THR A 164 12.69 11.06 -3.70
CA THR A 164 11.91 9.84 -4.00
C THR A 164 10.48 9.94 -3.50
N MET A 165 10.30 10.31 -2.24
CA MET A 165 8.98 10.35 -1.63
C MET A 165 8.18 11.57 -2.09
N GLY A 166 8.80 12.75 -2.15
CA GLY A 166 8.19 13.97 -2.64
C GLY A 166 7.63 13.80 -4.04
N THR A 167 8.40 13.24 -4.98
CA THR A 167 7.93 12.98 -6.34
C THR A 167 6.78 11.97 -6.38
N LYS A 168 6.87 10.86 -5.63
CA LYS A 168 5.79 9.87 -5.56
C LYS A 168 4.50 10.47 -5.04
N ILE A 169 4.58 11.27 -3.97
CA ILE A 169 3.43 11.96 -3.36
C ILE A 169 2.83 12.96 -4.33
N LEU A 170 3.66 13.80 -4.97
CA LEU A 170 3.17 14.81 -5.91
C LEU A 170 2.45 14.16 -7.10
N ILE A 171 3.03 13.12 -7.70
CA ILE A 171 2.42 12.43 -8.84
C ILE A 171 1.12 11.72 -8.42
N GLN A 172 1.13 11.06 -7.27
CA GLN A 172 -0.08 10.44 -6.72
C GLN A 172 -1.18 11.48 -6.52
N GLN A 173 -0.88 12.57 -5.82
CA GLN A 173 -1.86 13.58 -5.46
C GLN A 173 -2.35 14.35 -6.67
N CYS A 174 -1.49 14.72 -7.62
CA CYS A 174 -1.89 15.56 -8.74
C CYS A 174 -2.51 14.79 -9.91
N VAL A 175 -2.22 13.49 -10.05
CA VAL A 175 -2.70 12.69 -11.19
C VAL A 175 -3.69 11.64 -10.74
N PHE A 176 -3.27 10.75 -9.85
CA PHE A 176 -4.07 9.58 -9.52
C PHE A 176 -5.29 9.92 -8.67
N ILE A 177 -5.14 10.73 -7.62
CA ILE A 177 -6.25 11.06 -6.73
C ILE A 177 -7.40 11.75 -7.49
N PRO A 178 -7.18 12.75 -8.36
CA PRO A 178 -8.24 13.32 -9.19
C PRO A 178 -8.91 12.29 -10.08
N MET A 179 -8.15 11.43 -10.77
CA MET A 179 -8.69 10.38 -11.63
C MET A 179 -9.58 9.39 -10.84
N VAL A 180 -9.10 8.94 -9.69
CA VAL A 180 -9.84 8.03 -8.81
C VAL A 180 -11.10 8.70 -8.26
N ASN A 181 -11.03 9.97 -7.87
CA ASN A 181 -12.20 10.69 -7.37
C ASN A 181 -13.26 10.87 -8.46
N VAL A 182 -12.87 11.24 -9.69
CA VAL A 182 -13.79 11.34 -10.84
C VAL A 182 -14.46 9.99 -11.11
N TYR A 183 -13.67 8.91 -11.14
CA TYR A 183 -14.19 7.55 -11.30
C TYR A 183 -15.17 7.19 -10.18
N PHE A 184 -14.76 7.37 -8.93
CA PHE A 184 -15.54 7.00 -7.75
C PHE A 184 -16.88 7.72 -7.68
N PHE A 185 -16.87 9.06 -7.79
CA PHE A 185 -18.11 9.85 -7.69
C PHE A 185 -19.02 9.64 -8.91
N SER A 186 -18.46 9.50 -10.12
CA SER A 186 -19.26 9.19 -11.31
C SER A 186 -19.94 7.82 -11.18
N MET A 187 -19.18 6.78 -10.80
CA MET A 187 -19.72 5.42 -10.69
C MET A 187 -20.77 5.30 -9.59
N GLN A 188 -20.64 6.04 -8.48
CA GLN A 188 -21.67 6.05 -7.44
C GLN A 188 -23.02 6.53 -7.97
N ILE A 189 -23.05 7.56 -8.83
CA ILE A 189 -24.29 8.08 -9.42
C ILE A 189 -24.82 7.13 -10.50
N LEU A 190 -23.95 6.71 -11.43
CA LEU A 190 -24.38 5.88 -12.56
C LEU A 190 -24.88 4.50 -12.11
N LEU A 191 -24.22 3.87 -11.13
CA LEU A 191 -24.69 2.59 -10.58
C LEU A 191 -25.94 2.74 -9.69
N ALA A 192 -26.23 3.95 -9.22
CA ALA A 192 -27.49 4.27 -8.56
C ALA A 192 -28.66 4.49 -9.54
N GLY A 193 -28.40 4.45 -10.86
CA GLY A 193 -29.39 4.71 -11.89
C GLY A 193 -29.52 6.19 -12.28
N GLY A 194 -28.62 7.05 -11.80
CA GLY A 194 -28.59 8.46 -12.16
C GLY A 194 -28.06 8.72 -13.57
N THR A 195 -28.22 9.95 -14.04
CA THR A 195 -27.80 10.36 -15.38
C THR A 195 -26.32 10.78 -15.44
N LEU A 196 -25.76 10.89 -16.65
CA LEU A 196 -24.39 11.37 -16.85
C LEU A 196 -24.22 12.85 -16.42
N GLU A 197 -25.24 13.68 -16.60
CA GLU A 197 -25.20 15.08 -16.16
C GLU A 197 -25.19 15.20 -14.63
N GLU A 198 -25.95 14.36 -13.92
CA GLU A 198 -25.90 14.29 -12.46
C GLU A 198 -24.53 13.83 -11.97
N ALA A 199 -23.94 12.82 -12.63
CA ALA A 199 -22.60 12.35 -12.32
C ALA A 199 -21.54 13.46 -12.52
N LYS A 200 -21.62 14.18 -13.64
CA LYS A 200 -20.74 15.31 -13.97
C LYS A 200 -20.87 16.44 -12.95
N ARG A 201 -22.09 16.84 -12.60
CA ARG A 201 -22.34 17.86 -11.58
C ARG A 201 -21.76 17.45 -10.24
N ARG A 202 -22.03 16.21 -9.81
CA ARG A 202 -21.46 15.65 -8.57
C ARG A 202 -19.93 15.68 -8.58
N VAL A 203 -19.30 15.34 -9.69
CA VAL A 203 -17.84 15.39 -9.84
C VAL A 203 -17.31 16.82 -9.68
N ILE A 204 -17.89 17.79 -10.39
CA ILE A 204 -17.46 19.20 -10.34
C ILE A 204 -17.55 19.74 -8.91
N ASP A 205 -18.63 19.43 -8.21
CA ASP A 205 -18.87 19.97 -6.87
C ASP A 205 -17.99 19.31 -5.80
N THR A 206 -17.62 18.04 -5.99
CA THR A 206 -17.07 17.21 -4.90
C THR A 206 -15.59 16.89 -5.04
N VAL A 207 -15.10 16.73 -6.28
CA VAL A 207 -13.70 16.35 -6.53
C VAL A 207 -12.72 17.39 -5.95
N PRO A 208 -12.91 18.71 -6.13
CA PRO A 208 -11.98 19.71 -5.57
C PRO A 208 -11.89 19.64 -4.04
N ILE A 209 -13.05 19.48 -3.38
CA ILE A 209 -13.15 19.38 -1.91
C ILE A 209 -12.46 18.11 -1.43
N SER A 210 -12.77 16.96 -2.04
CA SER A 210 -12.17 15.67 -1.71
C SER A 210 -10.65 15.69 -1.93
N TRP A 211 -10.20 16.28 -3.03
CA TRP A 211 -8.78 16.40 -3.37
C TRP A 211 -8.02 17.28 -2.36
N SER A 212 -8.56 18.45 -2.01
CA SER A 212 -7.98 19.33 -0.99
C SER A 212 -7.90 18.65 0.38
N ASN A 213 -8.96 17.95 0.80
CA ASN A 213 -8.94 17.18 2.04
C ASN A 213 -7.95 16.01 2.00
N SER A 214 -7.72 15.42 0.82
CA SER A 214 -6.79 14.31 0.66
C SER A 214 -5.35 14.70 1.00
N TRP A 215 -4.95 15.94 0.70
CA TRP A 215 -3.62 16.47 1.03
C TRP A 215 -3.32 16.50 2.54
N LYS A 216 -4.34 16.51 3.40
CA LYS A 216 -4.16 16.58 4.85
C LYS A 216 -3.69 15.25 5.46
N VAL A 217 -3.98 14.13 4.80
CA VAL A 217 -3.79 12.78 5.37
C VAL A 217 -2.91 11.91 4.48
N TRP A 218 -3.21 11.86 3.19
CA TRP A 218 -2.60 10.88 2.29
C TRP A 218 -1.10 11.05 2.03
N PRO A 219 -0.49 12.26 2.03
CA PRO A 219 0.96 12.39 1.96
C PRO A 219 1.71 11.63 3.05
N ALA A 220 1.23 11.73 4.31
CA ALA A 220 1.83 11.02 5.43
C ALA A 220 1.63 9.50 5.31
N VAL A 221 0.43 9.07 4.93
CA VAL A 221 0.11 7.65 4.69
C VAL A 221 0.99 7.07 3.58
N MET A 222 1.13 7.78 2.46
CA MET A 222 2.00 7.38 1.35
C MET A 222 3.47 7.25 1.77
N ALA A 223 3.98 8.24 2.50
CA ALA A 223 5.34 8.22 3.02
C ALA A 223 5.57 6.99 3.90
N PHE A 224 4.62 6.69 4.79
CA PHE A 224 4.68 5.52 5.65
C PHE A 224 4.60 4.21 4.84
N THR A 225 3.62 4.09 3.93
CA THR A 225 3.40 2.89 3.12
C THR A 225 4.61 2.54 2.26
N PHE A 226 5.22 3.51 1.59
CA PHE A 226 6.38 3.25 0.74
C PHE A 226 7.67 3.00 1.52
N THR A 227 7.79 3.54 2.74
CA THR A 227 8.99 3.40 3.58
C THR A 227 8.97 2.13 4.42
N TYR A 228 7.85 1.81 5.06
CA TYR A 228 7.77 0.76 6.09
C TYR A 228 6.96 -0.47 5.68
N VAL A 229 5.99 -0.32 4.78
CA VAL A 229 5.07 -1.42 4.45
C VAL A 229 5.61 -2.24 3.27
N PRO A 230 5.81 -3.57 3.44
CA PRO A 230 6.22 -4.44 2.35
C PRO A 230 5.20 -4.45 1.21
N MET A 231 5.66 -4.51 -0.03
CA MET A 231 4.84 -4.36 -1.25
C MET A 231 3.54 -5.18 -1.25
N HIS A 232 3.58 -6.41 -0.76
CA HIS A 232 2.45 -7.33 -0.75
C HIS A 232 1.43 -7.04 0.37
N TYR A 233 1.72 -6.19 1.35
CA TYR A 233 0.79 -5.78 2.41
C TYR A 233 0.23 -4.37 2.23
N ARG A 234 0.75 -3.61 1.25
CA ARG A 234 0.38 -2.21 1.02
C ARG A 234 -1.10 -2.01 0.74
N SER A 235 -1.73 -2.95 0.04
CA SER A 235 -3.17 -2.89 -0.27
C SER A 235 -4.04 -2.99 0.98
N ILE A 236 -3.75 -3.96 1.87
CA ILE A 236 -4.46 -4.11 3.15
C ILE A 236 -4.25 -2.88 4.03
N PHE A 237 -3.00 -2.40 4.15
CA PHE A 237 -2.70 -1.23 4.98
C PHE A 237 -3.43 0.02 4.47
N ASN A 238 -3.28 0.35 3.18
CA ASN A 238 -3.96 1.49 2.58
C ASN A 238 -5.48 1.33 2.64
N GLY A 239 -5.98 0.10 2.49
CA GLY A 239 -7.40 -0.22 2.59
C GLY A 239 -7.96 0.04 3.97
N PHE A 240 -7.26 -0.39 5.02
CA PHE A 240 -7.63 -0.10 6.40
C PHE A 240 -7.73 1.41 6.66
N VAL A 241 -6.70 2.17 6.27
CA VAL A 241 -6.73 3.64 6.36
C VAL A 241 -7.88 4.23 5.53
N GLY A 242 -8.15 3.65 4.36
CA GLY A 242 -9.27 4.01 3.49
C GLY A 242 -10.64 3.82 4.16
N VAL A 243 -10.87 2.72 4.88
CA VAL A 243 -12.11 2.48 5.63
C VAL A 243 -12.28 3.53 6.73
N CYS A 244 -11.21 3.82 7.49
CA CYS A 244 -11.23 4.89 8.49
C CYS A 244 -11.55 6.25 7.86
N TRP A 245 -10.95 6.54 6.70
CA TRP A 245 -11.18 7.76 5.93
C TRP A 245 -12.62 7.90 5.44
N GLN A 246 -13.20 6.84 4.86
CA GLN A 246 -14.60 6.84 4.42
C GLN A 246 -15.56 7.12 5.59
N THR A 247 -15.28 6.52 6.74
CA THR A 247 -16.05 6.73 7.97
C THR A 247 -15.94 8.17 8.45
N TYR A 248 -14.73 8.73 8.44
CA TYR A 248 -14.46 10.13 8.82
C TYR A 248 -15.15 11.13 7.90
N LEU A 249 -15.07 10.95 6.58
CA LEU A 249 -15.77 11.81 5.63
C LEU A 249 -17.28 11.74 5.81
N SER A 250 -17.83 10.53 6.01
CA SER A 250 -19.25 10.36 6.31
C SER A 250 -19.65 11.11 7.57
N TRP A 251 -18.84 11.02 8.63
CA TRP A 251 -19.12 11.72 9.89
C TRP A 251 -19.10 13.24 9.75
N ILE A 252 -18.13 13.81 9.03
CA ILE A 252 -18.06 15.26 8.82
C ILE A 252 -19.19 15.76 7.95
N ASN A 253 -19.50 15.07 6.84
CA ASN A 253 -20.57 15.47 5.95
C ASN A 253 -21.92 15.48 6.69
N GLN A 254 -22.20 14.43 7.45
CA GLN A 254 -23.43 14.33 8.26
C GLN A 254 -23.50 15.41 9.36
N LYS A 255 -22.36 15.72 9.99
CA LYS A 255 -22.29 16.79 10.99
C LYS A 255 -22.54 18.17 10.37
N ALA A 256 -22.06 18.41 9.16
CA ALA A 256 -22.31 19.64 8.41
C ALA A 256 -23.80 19.78 8.04
N GLU A 257 -24.39 18.73 7.45
CA GLU A 257 -25.82 18.69 7.11
C GLU A 257 -26.72 18.94 8.34
N ALA A 258 -26.43 18.28 9.46
CA ALA A 258 -27.18 18.48 10.71
C ALA A 258 -27.03 19.90 11.29
N ALA A 259 -25.88 20.56 11.07
CA ALA A 259 -25.67 21.94 11.52
C ALA A 259 -26.41 22.94 10.61
N GLU A 260 -26.45 22.70 9.31
CA GLU A 260 -27.21 23.51 8.35
C GLU A 260 -28.71 23.43 8.61
N GLN A 261 -29.25 22.24 8.86
CA GLN A 261 -30.66 22.07 9.23
C GLN A 261 -31.03 22.85 10.51
N LYS A 262 -30.15 22.85 11.51
CA LYS A 262 -30.36 23.64 12.74
C LYS A 262 -30.33 25.14 12.48
N LYS A 263 -29.40 25.62 11.63
CA LYS A 263 -29.34 27.04 11.27
C LYS A 263 -30.57 27.48 10.49
N GLY A 264 -31.02 26.69 9.51
CA GLY A 264 -32.24 26.94 8.76
C GLY A 264 -33.46 27.01 9.68
N ALA A 265 -33.63 26.04 10.58
CA ALA A 265 -34.74 26.05 11.54
C ALA A 265 -34.74 27.27 12.47
N VAL A 266 -33.56 27.73 12.92
CA VAL A 266 -33.45 28.96 13.74
C VAL A 266 -33.82 30.18 12.90
N GLN A 267 -33.37 30.25 11.66
CA GLN A 267 -33.65 31.36 10.75
C GLN A 267 -35.14 31.43 10.39
N ASP A 268 -35.78 30.29 10.16
CA ASP A 268 -37.22 30.20 9.90
C ASP A 268 -38.04 30.68 11.12
N VAL A 269 -37.62 30.31 12.34
CA VAL A 269 -38.26 30.77 13.59
C VAL A 269 -38.05 32.28 13.82
N GLU A 270 -36.87 32.81 13.53
CA GLU A 270 -36.58 34.24 13.65
C GLU A 270 -37.38 35.09 12.66
N VAL A 271 -37.51 34.63 11.41
CA VAL A 271 -38.34 35.29 10.38
C VAL A 271 -39.82 35.27 10.77
N LEU A 272 -40.32 34.12 11.26
CA LEU A 272 -41.69 34.01 11.76
C LEU A 272 -41.94 34.95 12.96
N GLY A 273 -41.01 34.99 13.91
CA GLY A 273 -41.10 35.87 15.08
C GLY A 273 -41.07 37.35 14.73
N THR A 274 -40.27 37.74 13.74
CA THR A 274 -40.17 39.14 13.28
C THR A 274 -41.42 39.57 12.50
N SER A 275 -42.04 38.65 11.75
CA SER A 275 -43.31 38.91 11.03
C SER A 275 -44.53 39.08 11.94
N MET A 276 -44.48 38.59 13.18
CA MET A 276 -45.54 38.73 14.18
C MET A 276 -45.45 40.02 15.01
N VAL A 277 -44.41 40.84 14.82
CA VAL A 277 -44.32 42.14 15.49
C VAL A 277 -45.30 43.11 14.79
N PRO A 278 -46.36 43.59 15.46
CA PRO A 278 -47.25 44.56 14.87
C PRO A 278 -46.47 45.86 14.66
N GLN A 279 -46.45 46.39 13.43
CA GLN A 279 -46.04 47.76 13.17
C GLN A 279 -46.94 48.68 13.99
N LYS A 280 -46.41 49.24 15.09
CA LYS A 280 -47.07 50.32 15.82
C LYS A 280 -47.11 51.53 14.88
N ALA A 281 -48.32 51.85 14.43
CA ALA A 281 -48.69 53.12 13.83
C ALA A 281 -48.59 54.26 14.86
#